data_AF-A0A933KS12-F1
#
_entry.id   AF-A0A933KS12-F1
#
_cell.length_a   1.000
_cell.length_b   1.000
_cell.length_c   1.000
_cell.angle_alpha   90.00
_cell.angle_beta   90.00
_cell.angle_gamma   90.00
#
_symmetry.space_group_name_H-M   'P 1'
#
loop_
_entity.id
_entity.type
_entity.pdbx_description
1 polymer ?
#
loop_
_entity_poly.entity_id
_entity_poly.type
_entity_poly.pdbx_seq_one_letter_code
_entity_poly.pdbx_strand_id
1 'polypeptide(L)'
;MRVARRALRLPVGAMLAWWVLLAVLAPEVSRLAALAAVMIAAATLWRPAIGLAFTAGLVPAGALLAPAPARAPEMFACAFLAAWLLAVWRPIAPPRDARGSGVVLPALLYGAALAASWLMLTLSSASGVALAALPQFLFRAVAPDYLIFSSPEPQTWTLLQAATGLALLLAAMATSRADPRFARVLAWTLAASMGVLAAATLGDVARQWAAAGYGGWFLQRYVAGERFSLHLADLNAAGSLYVLGGAVAAGIAVFDRARRGPAVALLVLIGPALWLTGSRTSFAAAVAGLLILAVAQRRRPLSRPQMGAAVASLSILMLAGAATVDWQSGVRGSAARSASLRSQFMQTSVRMYGSAPVFGVGIGQYFDRSADFMPADLRATYGNENAHNYFVQQLAELGIGGGALFLWLAVSLVAAGWSAARASQDPVSLGLFAATSAYLATCLTGHPLLVPEAALPFWIASGALTAGGDGHPRWTRARALIAAATCVLLAAGLARAATTYVRAGAAPPDYGFHGRETASDGTTYRWMTRHAVTYVPGGAGFVRLRLRAPDMTMTRPLILETAIAGALVDRREIPPGRWVSYDIPGRAASTAPFRRVDLRANEWWMQEVPLGRRQARRPIAVMVAEVRWIPLADVR
;
A
#
# COMPACT_ATOMS: atom_id res chain seq x y z
N MET A 1 19.69 -12.19 24.14
CA MET A 1 19.29 -11.68 22.79
C MET A 1 18.89 -12.77 21.77
N ARG A 2 19.68 -13.85 21.54
CA ARG A 2 19.32 -14.88 20.54
C ARG A 2 17.99 -15.58 20.82
N VAL A 3 17.74 -15.94 22.08
CA VAL A 3 16.48 -16.55 22.54
C VAL A 3 15.29 -15.62 22.30
N ALA A 4 15.38 -14.36 22.74
CA ALA A 4 14.32 -13.36 22.52
C ALA A 4 13.96 -13.16 21.03
N ARG A 5 14.95 -13.17 20.13
CA ARG A 5 14.69 -13.09 18.67
C ARG A 5 13.93 -14.30 18.16
N ARG A 6 14.28 -15.51 18.61
CA ARG A 6 13.55 -16.74 18.24
C ARG A 6 12.13 -16.73 18.83
N ALA A 7 12.00 -16.27 20.06
CA ALA A 7 10.72 -16.16 20.75
C ALA A 7 9.74 -15.19 20.07
N LEU A 8 10.22 -14.10 19.45
CA LEU A 8 9.36 -13.18 18.68
C LEU A 8 9.10 -13.65 17.25
N ARG A 9 10.10 -14.28 16.62
CA ARG A 9 10.02 -14.75 15.22
C ARG A 9 8.89 -15.77 15.02
N LEU A 10 8.77 -16.75 15.92
CA LEU A 10 7.83 -17.85 15.78
C LEU A 10 6.36 -17.41 15.87
N PRO A 11 5.94 -16.60 16.86
CA PRO A 11 4.57 -16.07 16.92
C PRO A 11 4.20 -15.22 15.70
N VAL A 12 5.11 -14.36 15.23
CA VAL A 12 4.85 -13.55 14.03
C VAL A 12 4.71 -14.44 12.80
N GLY A 13 5.61 -15.42 12.62
CA GLY A 13 5.53 -16.40 11.53
C GLY A 13 4.23 -17.23 11.58
N ALA A 14 3.82 -17.66 12.77
CA ALA A 14 2.58 -18.42 12.97
C ALA A 14 1.33 -17.57 12.70
N MET A 15 1.32 -16.31 13.13
CA MET A 15 0.23 -15.37 12.84
C MET A 15 0.08 -15.14 11.33
N LEU A 16 1.18 -14.89 10.61
CA LEU A 16 1.15 -14.74 9.16
C LEU A 16 0.71 -16.04 8.45
N ALA A 17 1.18 -17.20 8.92
CA ALA A 17 0.75 -18.50 8.39
C ALA A 17 -0.74 -18.72 8.59
N TRP A 18 -1.30 -18.30 9.73
CA TRP A 18 -2.73 -18.36 9.99
C TRP A 18 -3.54 -17.51 9.01
N TRP A 19 -3.12 -16.27 8.73
CA TRP A 19 -3.78 -15.43 7.72
C TRP A 19 -3.72 -16.06 6.33
N VAL A 20 -2.57 -16.62 5.94
CA VAL A 20 -2.40 -17.29 4.64
C VAL A 20 -3.29 -18.53 4.57
N LEU A 21 -3.38 -19.33 5.64
CA LEU A 21 -4.25 -20.49 5.68
C LEU A 21 -5.72 -20.11 5.52
N LEU A 22 -6.18 -19.08 6.24
CA LEU A 22 -7.54 -18.57 6.08
C LEU A 22 -7.81 -18.12 4.64
N ALA A 23 -6.86 -17.41 4.02
CA ALA A 23 -7.00 -16.95 2.64
C ALA A 23 -7.01 -18.10 1.61
N VAL A 24 -6.11 -19.07 1.75
CA VAL A 24 -6.03 -20.25 0.87
C VAL A 24 -7.30 -21.09 0.90
N LEU A 25 -8.00 -21.11 2.04
CA LEU A 25 -9.26 -21.83 2.23
C LEU A 25 -10.49 -21.01 1.86
N ALA A 26 -10.35 -19.71 1.58
CA ALA A 26 -11.47 -18.82 1.32
C ALA A 26 -12.02 -19.02 -0.11
N PRO A 27 -13.34 -19.08 -0.30
CA PRO A 27 -13.93 -19.23 -1.64
C PRO A 27 -13.69 -18.01 -2.55
N GLU A 28 -13.40 -16.84 -1.98
CA GLU A 28 -13.09 -15.61 -2.71
C GLU A 28 -11.69 -15.63 -3.35
N VAL A 29 -10.81 -16.55 -2.92
CA VAL A 29 -9.46 -16.70 -3.45
C VAL A 29 -9.45 -17.76 -4.54
N SER A 30 -8.97 -17.41 -5.73
CA SER A 30 -8.88 -18.37 -6.83
C SER A 30 -7.96 -19.54 -6.46
N ARG A 31 -8.27 -20.74 -6.98
CA ARG A 31 -7.43 -21.94 -6.78
C ARG A 31 -5.99 -21.72 -7.24
N LEU A 32 -5.80 -20.92 -8.29
CA LEU A 32 -4.47 -20.60 -8.83
C LEU A 32 -3.67 -19.73 -7.86
N ALA A 33 -4.29 -18.70 -7.27
CA ALA A 33 -3.64 -17.86 -6.27
C ALA A 33 -3.35 -18.65 -4.99
N ALA A 34 -4.29 -19.49 -4.53
CA ALA A 34 -4.07 -20.38 -3.39
C ALA A 34 -2.87 -21.32 -3.62
N LEU A 35 -2.82 -21.99 -4.78
CA LEU A 35 -1.70 -22.86 -5.17
C LEU A 35 -0.37 -22.08 -5.22
N ALA A 36 -0.37 -20.88 -5.79
CA ALA A 36 0.81 -20.02 -5.83
C ALA A 36 1.33 -19.68 -4.42
N ALA A 37 0.45 -19.34 -3.47
CA ALA A 37 0.85 -19.09 -2.09
C ALA A 37 1.46 -20.32 -1.41
N VAL A 38 0.85 -21.50 -1.59
CA VAL A 38 1.37 -22.78 -1.07
C VAL A 38 2.74 -23.10 -1.67
N MET A 39 2.90 -22.93 -2.98
CA MET A 39 4.17 -23.14 -3.69
C MET A 39 5.26 -22.18 -3.19
N ILE A 40 4.93 -20.91 -2.97
CA ILE A 40 5.85 -19.94 -2.36
C ILE A 40 6.27 -20.41 -0.96
N ALA A 41 5.33 -20.79 -0.10
CA ALA A 41 5.64 -21.24 1.26
C ALA A 41 6.53 -22.49 1.25
N ALA A 42 6.17 -23.52 0.46
CA ALA A 42 6.94 -24.75 0.31
C ALA A 42 8.36 -24.49 -0.23
N ALA A 43 8.47 -23.69 -1.29
CA ALA A 43 9.76 -23.29 -1.86
C ALA A 43 10.60 -22.51 -0.85
N THR A 44 9.98 -21.67 -0.01
CA THR A 44 10.68 -20.90 1.03
C THR A 44 11.24 -21.81 2.12
N LEU A 45 10.45 -22.79 2.59
CA LEU A 45 10.90 -23.77 3.57
C LEU A 45 12.07 -24.60 3.04
N TRP A 46 12.05 -24.97 1.75
CA TRP A 46 13.18 -25.65 1.10
C TRP A 46 14.39 -24.73 0.92
N ARG A 47 14.22 -23.58 0.26
CA ARG A 47 15.25 -22.57 -0.01
C ARG A 47 14.61 -21.18 -0.08
N PRO A 48 14.82 -20.29 0.92
CA PRO A 48 14.24 -18.95 0.94
C PRO A 48 14.49 -18.12 -0.32
N ALA A 49 15.64 -18.31 -0.97
CA ALA A 49 15.94 -17.73 -2.27
C ALA A 49 14.90 -18.08 -3.34
N ILE A 50 14.51 -19.36 -3.46
CA ILE A 50 13.51 -19.79 -4.45
C ILE A 50 12.14 -19.19 -4.11
N GLY A 51 11.72 -19.26 -2.84
CA GLY A 51 10.45 -18.67 -2.40
C GLY A 51 10.37 -17.15 -2.63
N LEU A 52 11.46 -16.43 -2.37
CA LEU A 52 11.52 -14.99 -2.62
C LEU A 52 11.53 -14.67 -4.13
N ALA A 53 12.18 -15.49 -4.95
CA ALA A 53 12.11 -15.33 -6.41
C ALA A 53 10.68 -15.56 -6.92
N PHE A 54 9.98 -16.60 -6.46
CA PHE A 54 8.56 -16.79 -6.80
C PHE A 54 7.70 -15.61 -6.35
N THR A 55 7.93 -15.10 -5.15
CA THR A 55 7.24 -13.90 -4.66
C THR A 55 7.50 -12.71 -5.58
N ALA A 56 8.76 -12.43 -5.93
CA ALA A 56 9.13 -11.34 -6.83
C ALA A 56 8.52 -11.47 -8.22
N GLY A 57 8.35 -12.71 -8.72
CA GLY A 57 7.79 -12.99 -10.03
C GLY A 57 6.28 -12.91 -10.10
N LEU A 58 5.57 -13.31 -9.04
CA LEU A 58 4.11 -13.46 -9.03
C LEU A 58 3.36 -12.27 -8.43
N VAL A 59 3.94 -11.57 -7.46
CA VAL A 59 3.33 -10.39 -6.82
C VAL A 59 2.86 -9.31 -7.81
N PRO A 60 3.64 -8.94 -8.86
CA PRO A 60 3.20 -7.97 -9.87
C PRO A 60 1.91 -8.37 -10.61
N ALA A 61 1.63 -9.67 -10.69
CA ALA A 61 0.47 -10.24 -11.36
C ALA A 61 -0.67 -10.58 -10.39
N GLY A 62 -0.57 -10.20 -9.10
CA GLY A 62 -1.50 -10.64 -8.06
C GLY A 62 -2.97 -10.36 -8.40
N ALA A 63 -3.30 -9.14 -8.83
CA ALA A 63 -4.67 -8.77 -9.22
C ALA A 63 -5.23 -9.58 -10.41
N LEU A 64 -4.38 -10.11 -11.29
CA LEU A 64 -4.81 -11.01 -12.37
C LEU A 64 -5.08 -12.43 -11.86
N LEU A 65 -4.33 -12.87 -10.84
CA LEU A 65 -4.45 -14.22 -10.28
C LEU A 65 -5.63 -14.33 -9.32
N ALA A 66 -5.91 -13.29 -8.54
CA ALA A 66 -7.13 -13.16 -7.76
C ALA A 66 -7.57 -11.70 -7.74
N PRO A 67 -8.68 -11.34 -8.42
CA PRO A 67 -9.21 -9.98 -8.37
C PRO A 67 -9.76 -9.68 -6.96
N ALA A 68 -10.06 -8.40 -6.73
CA ALA A 68 -10.74 -7.97 -5.51
C ALA A 68 -12.01 -8.82 -5.26
N PRO A 69 -12.30 -9.19 -3.99
CA PRO A 69 -11.72 -8.60 -2.77
C PRO A 69 -10.36 -9.17 -2.36
N ALA A 70 -9.97 -10.33 -2.90
CA ALA A 70 -8.75 -11.03 -2.53
C ALA A 70 -7.49 -10.18 -2.76
N ARG A 71 -6.50 -10.35 -1.87
CA ARG A 71 -5.25 -9.58 -1.87
C ARG A 71 -4.07 -10.48 -2.16
N ALA A 72 -4.07 -11.01 -3.38
CA ALA A 72 -3.04 -11.95 -3.84
C ALA A 72 -1.60 -11.44 -3.65
N PRO A 73 -1.25 -10.16 -3.95
CA PRO A 73 0.13 -9.67 -3.75
C PRO A 73 0.61 -9.85 -2.30
N GLU A 74 -0.21 -9.45 -1.34
CA GLU A 74 0.08 -9.57 0.09
C GLU A 74 0.02 -11.01 0.56
N MET A 75 -0.90 -11.81 0.01
CA MET A 75 -0.98 -13.24 0.32
C MET A 75 0.32 -13.95 -0.06
N PHE A 76 0.87 -13.67 -1.25
CA PHE A 76 2.15 -14.22 -1.70
C PHE A 76 3.31 -13.75 -0.81
N ALA A 77 3.35 -12.47 -0.46
CA ALA A 77 4.36 -11.92 0.44
C ALA A 77 4.27 -12.52 1.85
N CYS A 78 3.06 -12.63 2.41
CA CYS A 78 2.81 -13.24 3.71
C CYS A 78 3.15 -14.73 3.71
N ALA A 79 2.87 -15.47 2.62
CA ALA A 79 3.26 -16.88 2.49
C ALA A 79 4.78 -17.05 2.56
N PHE A 80 5.53 -16.21 1.83
CA PHE A 80 6.98 -16.16 1.92
C PHE A 80 7.46 -15.79 3.32
N LEU A 81 6.97 -14.68 3.89
CA LEU A 81 7.41 -14.19 5.20
C LEU A 81 7.08 -15.17 6.32
N ALA A 82 5.90 -15.78 6.30
CA ALA A 82 5.48 -16.81 7.25
C ALA A 82 6.46 -18.00 7.22
N ALA A 83 6.67 -18.60 6.05
CA ALA A 83 7.59 -19.73 5.89
C ALA A 83 9.04 -19.35 6.23
N TRP A 84 9.49 -18.16 5.84
CA TRP A 84 10.82 -17.66 6.15
C TRP A 84 11.02 -17.48 7.66
N LEU A 85 10.01 -16.96 8.38
CA LEU A 85 10.03 -16.83 9.82
C LEU A 85 9.80 -18.16 10.56
N LEU A 86 9.14 -19.15 9.96
CA LEU A 86 8.94 -20.47 10.60
C LEU A 86 10.10 -21.45 10.36
N ALA A 87 11.02 -21.16 9.44
CA ALA A 87 12.21 -22.00 9.18
C ALA A 87 13.22 -21.99 10.36
N VAL A 88 12.87 -22.58 11.49
CA VAL A 88 13.60 -22.59 12.78
C VAL A 88 15.03 -23.13 12.67
N TRP A 89 15.25 -24.06 11.74
CA TRP A 89 16.54 -24.69 11.47
C TRP A 89 17.58 -23.72 10.91
N ARG A 90 17.14 -22.57 10.39
CA ARG A 90 18.03 -21.55 9.82
C ARG A 90 18.15 -20.36 10.77
N PRO A 91 19.36 -19.98 11.19
CA PRO A 91 19.54 -18.74 11.88
C PRO A 91 19.20 -17.57 10.94
N ILE A 92 18.14 -16.80 11.23
CA ILE A 92 17.99 -15.42 10.71
C ILE A 92 18.99 -14.50 11.42
N ALA A 93 20.18 -15.00 11.76
CA ALA A 93 21.20 -14.11 12.27
C ALA A 93 21.55 -13.19 11.09
N PRO A 94 21.35 -11.87 11.22
CA PRO A 94 22.12 -11.01 10.36
C PRO A 94 23.58 -11.44 10.53
N PRO A 95 24.39 -11.52 9.45
CA PRO A 95 25.84 -11.55 9.59
C PRO A 95 26.23 -10.54 10.67
N ARG A 96 27.26 -10.81 11.49
CA ARG A 96 27.68 -9.90 12.59
C ARG A 96 27.78 -8.43 12.11
N ASP A 97 27.97 -8.23 10.81
CA ASP A 97 28.12 -6.95 10.12
C ASP A 97 26.80 -6.25 9.71
N ALA A 98 25.64 -6.91 9.75
CA ALA A 98 24.39 -6.28 9.29
C ALA A 98 23.88 -5.14 10.19
N ARG A 99 24.39 -5.04 11.43
CA ARG A 99 24.18 -3.85 12.29
C ARG A 99 24.76 -2.58 11.65
N GLY A 100 25.61 -2.73 10.64
CA GLY A 100 26.19 -1.66 9.85
C GLY A 100 25.49 -1.36 8.54
N SER A 101 24.32 -1.91 8.20
CA SER A 101 23.65 -1.44 6.97
C SER A 101 22.98 -0.08 7.22
N GLY A 102 23.37 0.94 6.47
CA GLY A 102 22.78 2.28 6.56
C GLY A 102 21.29 2.38 6.22
N VAL A 103 20.68 1.27 5.78
CA VAL A 103 19.26 1.16 5.41
C VAL A 103 18.42 0.52 6.52
N VAL A 104 18.98 -0.42 7.29
CA VAL A 104 18.21 -1.22 8.25
C VAL A 104 17.63 -0.35 9.37
N LEU A 105 18.44 0.55 9.95
CA LEU A 105 17.96 1.42 11.02
C LEU A 105 16.85 2.37 10.54
N PRO A 106 17.00 3.13 9.43
CA PRO A 106 15.90 3.93 8.89
C PRO A 106 14.64 3.12 8.62
N ALA A 107 14.78 1.90 8.07
CA ALA A 107 13.64 1.02 7.82
C ALA A 107 12.92 0.62 9.12
N LEU A 108 13.66 0.27 10.17
CA LEU A 108 13.09 -0.07 11.47
C LEU A 108 12.43 1.13 12.16
N LEU A 109 13.06 2.30 12.12
CA LEU A 109 12.52 3.52 12.71
C LEU A 109 11.27 4.00 11.96
N TYR A 110 11.28 3.94 10.63
CA TYR A 110 10.11 4.22 9.81
C TYR A 110 8.98 3.23 10.11
N GLY A 111 9.28 1.92 10.19
CA GLY A 111 8.32 0.90 10.62
C GLY A 111 7.73 1.18 12.01
N ALA A 112 8.55 1.63 12.96
CA ALA A 112 8.09 2.01 14.30
C ALA A 112 7.19 3.26 14.25
N ALA A 113 7.48 4.25 13.40
CA ALA A 113 6.63 5.42 13.22
C ALA A 113 5.27 5.07 12.61
N LEU A 114 5.23 4.15 11.63
CA LEU A 114 3.99 3.63 11.06
C LEU A 114 3.15 2.94 12.14
N ALA A 115 3.75 2.04 12.93
CA ALA A 115 3.07 1.32 14.00
C ALA A 115 2.58 2.26 15.12
N ALA A 116 3.37 3.26 15.49
CA ALA A 116 2.99 4.28 16.45
C ALA A 116 1.82 5.13 15.93
N SER A 117 1.86 5.56 14.67
CA SER A 117 0.76 6.31 14.03
C SER A 117 -0.55 5.51 14.02
N TRP A 118 -0.47 4.23 13.61
CA TRP A 118 -1.61 3.32 13.68
C TRP A 118 -2.13 3.14 15.11
N LEU A 119 -1.25 2.96 16.09
CA LEU A 119 -1.66 2.77 17.49
C LEU A 119 -2.29 4.04 18.06
N MET A 120 -1.77 5.23 17.73
CA MET A 120 -2.36 6.51 18.12
C MET A 120 -3.79 6.66 17.57
N LEU A 121 -4.01 6.35 16.29
CA LEU A 121 -5.34 6.39 15.68
C LEU A 121 -6.28 5.36 16.31
N THR A 122 -5.81 4.12 16.47
CA THR A 122 -6.61 3.03 17.02
C THR A 122 -7.02 3.32 18.47
N LEU A 123 -6.09 3.80 19.30
CA LEU A 123 -6.39 4.23 20.68
C LEU A 123 -7.36 5.41 20.72
N SER A 124 -7.17 6.41 19.87
CA SER A 124 -8.07 7.58 19.83
C SER A 124 -9.50 7.16 19.44
N SER A 125 -9.62 6.17 18.54
CA SER A 125 -10.90 5.60 18.15
C SER A 125 -11.52 4.69 19.23
N ALA A 126 -10.72 4.18 20.18
CA ALA A 126 -11.18 3.26 21.22
C ALA A 126 -12.04 3.93 22.30
N SER A 127 -12.35 5.22 22.21
CA SER A 127 -13.25 5.91 23.14
C SER A 127 -14.54 5.09 23.37
N GLY A 128 -14.91 4.86 24.63
CA GLY A 128 -16.06 4.01 24.99
C GLY A 128 -15.78 2.49 25.00
N VAL A 129 -14.54 2.05 24.77
CA VAL A 129 -14.07 0.67 25.03
C VAL A 129 -13.55 0.57 26.46
N ALA A 130 -13.91 -0.48 27.19
CA ALA A 130 -13.41 -0.70 28.55
C ALA A 130 -11.90 -0.97 28.55
N LEU A 131 -11.16 -0.46 29.54
CA LEU A 131 -9.69 -0.63 29.61
C LEU A 131 -9.28 -2.11 29.60
N ALA A 132 -10.03 -2.97 30.28
CA ALA A 132 -9.79 -4.41 30.31
C ALA A 132 -10.01 -5.08 28.92
N ALA A 133 -10.85 -4.50 28.06
CA ALA A 133 -11.10 -4.99 26.70
C ALA A 133 -10.12 -4.41 25.66
N LEU A 134 -9.31 -3.41 26.04
CA LEU A 134 -8.43 -2.71 25.11
C LEU A 134 -7.42 -3.63 24.38
N PRO A 135 -6.76 -4.60 25.04
CA PRO A 135 -5.86 -5.53 24.33
C PRO A 135 -6.59 -6.34 23.26
N GLN A 136 -7.80 -6.82 23.56
CA GLN A 136 -8.63 -7.57 22.61
C GLN A 136 -9.12 -6.67 21.47
N PHE A 137 -9.48 -5.42 21.76
CA PHE A 137 -9.83 -4.42 20.76
C PHE A 137 -8.66 -4.16 19.80
N LEU A 138 -7.45 -3.92 20.31
CA LEU A 138 -6.24 -3.73 19.50
C LEU A 138 -5.93 -4.95 18.64
N PHE A 139 -6.07 -6.16 19.19
CA PHE A 139 -5.90 -7.40 18.43
C PHE A 139 -6.93 -7.51 17.30
N ARG A 140 -8.20 -7.18 17.56
CA ARG A 140 -9.29 -7.21 16.57
C ARG A 140 -9.25 -6.07 15.56
N ALA A 141 -8.51 -5.00 15.83
CA ALA A 141 -8.26 -3.95 14.83
C ALA A 141 -7.46 -4.50 13.64
N VAL A 142 -6.74 -5.62 13.82
CA VAL A 142 -6.13 -6.40 12.75
C VAL A 142 -7.03 -7.57 12.39
N ALA A 143 -7.78 -7.46 11.30
CA ALA A 143 -8.72 -8.49 10.89
C ALA A 143 -7.98 -9.77 10.46
N PRO A 144 -8.39 -10.97 10.93
CA PRO A 144 -7.74 -12.23 10.56
C PRO A 144 -7.91 -12.58 9.08
N ASP A 145 -8.91 -12.01 8.42
CA ASP A 145 -9.20 -12.16 7.00
C ASP A 145 -8.65 -11.01 6.13
N TYR A 146 -7.66 -10.28 6.64
CA TYR A 146 -7.00 -9.16 5.96
C TYR A 146 -6.53 -9.48 4.54
N LEU A 147 -6.17 -10.73 4.25
CA LEU A 147 -5.71 -11.16 2.92
C LEU A 147 -6.85 -11.47 1.94
N ILE A 148 -8.08 -11.58 2.44
CA ILE A 148 -9.28 -11.88 1.64
C ILE A 148 -10.08 -10.61 1.40
N PHE A 149 -10.19 -9.77 2.43
CA PHE A 149 -10.95 -8.54 2.37
C PHE A 149 -10.09 -7.40 2.89
N SER A 150 -10.14 -6.25 2.22
CA SER A 150 -9.53 -5.02 2.75
C SER A 150 -9.97 -4.80 4.19
N SER A 151 -9.01 -4.48 5.06
CA SER A 151 -9.34 -4.04 6.41
C SER A 151 -10.30 -2.86 6.30
N PRO A 152 -11.36 -2.85 7.11
CA PRO A 152 -12.31 -1.74 7.10
C PRO A 152 -11.67 -0.39 7.44
N GLU A 153 -10.54 -0.43 8.13
CA GLU A 153 -9.79 0.73 8.58
C GLU A 153 -8.57 0.98 7.66
N PRO A 154 -8.56 2.09 6.88
CA PRO A 154 -7.45 2.42 5.97
C PRO A 154 -6.09 2.48 6.66
N GLN A 155 -6.05 2.87 7.94
CA GLN A 155 -4.83 2.90 8.75
C GLN A 155 -4.24 1.51 9.00
N THR A 156 -5.06 0.52 9.32
CA THR A 156 -4.60 -0.86 9.53
C THR A 156 -4.12 -1.43 8.22
N TRP A 157 -4.86 -1.19 7.14
CA TRP A 157 -4.43 -1.60 5.81
C TRP A 157 -3.06 -1.01 5.45
N THR A 158 -2.93 0.30 5.49
CA THR A 158 -1.69 0.99 5.10
C THR A 158 -0.51 0.53 5.96
N LEU A 159 -0.72 0.31 7.27
CA LEU A 159 0.28 -0.26 8.17
C LEU A 159 0.74 -1.64 7.68
N LEU A 160 -0.20 -2.57 7.48
CA LEU A 160 0.13 -3.96 7.14
C LEU A 160 0.82 -4.06 5.78
N GLN A 161 0.38 -3.29 4.79
CA GLN A 161 1.04 -3.23 3.48
C GLN A 161 2.46 -2.67 3.59
N ALA A 162 2.65 -1.52 4.26
CA ALA A 162 3.96 -0.92 4.41
C ALA A 162 4.91 -1.81 5.25
N ALA A 163 4.41 -2.43 6.32
CA ALA A 163 5.16 -3.37 7.14
C ALA A 163 5.57 -4.62 6.34
N THR A 164 4.68 -5.13 5.47
CA THR A 164 4.99 -6.25 4.57
C THR A 164 6.09 -5.87 3.57
N GLY A 165 6.00 -4.67 2.99
CA GLY A 165 7.06 -4.12 2.13
C GLY A 165 8.41 -4.02 2.84
N LEU A 166 8.45 -3.42 4.03
CA LEU A 166 9.68 -3.33 4.84
C LEU A 166 10.22 -4.71 5.24
N ALA A 167 9.35 -5.67 5.54
CA ALA A 167 9.77 -7.05 5.82
C ALA A 167 10.38 -7.73 4.59
N LEU A 168 9.81 -7.54 3.39
CA LEU A 168 10.40 -8.02 2.13
C LEU A 168 11.73 -7.34 1.81
N LEU A 169 11.88 -6.03 2.06
CA LEU A 169 13.15 -5.31 1.95
C LEU A 169 14.23 -6.01 2.78
N LEU A 170 13.95 -6.26 4.05
CA LEU A 170 14.90 -6.89 4.97
C LEU A 170 15.16 -8.36 4.62
N ALA A 171 14.15 -9.11 4.19
CA ALA A 171 14.29 -10.50 3.78
C ALA A 171 15.08 -10.65 2.46
N ALA A 172 14.86 -9.77 1.49
CA ALA A 172 15.61 -9.74 0.24
C ALA A 172 17.08 -9.34 0.46
N MET A 173 17.33 -8.38 1.34
CA MET A 173 18.68 -8.02 1.78
C MET A 173 19.38 -9.20 2.47
N ALA A 174 18.71 -9.89 3.40
CA ALA A 174 19.29 -11.01 4.13
C ALA A 174 19.57 -12.21 3.19
N THR A 175 18.65 -12.53 2.29
CA THR A 175 18.77 -13.66 1.37
C THR A 175 19.85 -13.41 0.31
N SER A 176 19.92 -12.19 -0.22
CA SER A 176 20.95 -11.81 -1.20
C SER A 176 22.34 -11.66 -0.59
N ARG A 177 22.46 -11.35 0.71
CA ARG A 177 23.74 -11.41 1.43
C ARG A 177 24.23 -12.84 1.64
N ALA A 178 23.31 -13.78 1.88
CA ALA A 178 23.66 -15.18 2.05
C ALA A 178 24.16 -15.82 0.74
N ASP A 179 23.68 -15.33 -0.41
CA ASP A 179 24.15 -15.74 -1.73
C ASP A 179 24.17 -14.53 -2.68
N PRO A 180 25.34 -13.91 -2.92
CA PRO A 180 25.45 -12.75 -3.82
C PRO A 180 24.97 -13.03 -5.26
N ARG A 181 25.02 -14.30 -5.72
CA ARG A 181 24.50 -14.67 -7.05
C ARG A 181 22.98 -14.54 -7.10
N PHE A 182 22.31 -14.61 -5.96
CA PHE A 182 20.87 -14.52 -5.87
C PHE A 182 20.33 -13.12 -6.20
N ALA A 183 21.07 -12.04 -5.93
CA ALA A 183 20.66 -10.70 -6.34
C ALA A 183 20.46 -10.60 -7.87
N ARG A 184 21.31 -11.31 -8.64
CA ARG A 184 21.16 -11.45 -10.09
C ARG A 184 19.91 -12.24 -10.48
N VAL A 185 19.60 -13.32 -9.76
CA VAL A 185 18.36 -14.08 -9.99
C VAL A 185 17.15 -13.17 -9.76
N LEU A 186 17.10 -12.45 -8.65
CA LEU A 186 16.00 -11.52 -8.36
C LEU A 186 15.84 -10.42 -9.42
N ALA A 187 16.94 -9.83 -9.86
CA ALA A 187 16.92 -8.82 -10.92
C ALA A 187 16.32 -9.37 -12.22
N TRP A 188 16.74 -10.55 -12.64
CA TRP A 188 16.18 -11.22 -13.81
C TRP A 188 14.71 -11.60 -13.62
N THR A 189 14.33 -12.12 -12.46
CA THR A 189 12.94 -12.47 -12.16
C THR A 189 12.03 -11.25 -12.21
N LEU A 190 12.46 -10.12 -11.64
CA LEU A 190 11.70 -8.87 -11.70
C LEU A 190 11.56 -8.36 -13.13
N ALA A 191 12.66 -8.29 -13.88
CA ALA A 191 12.63 -7.83 -15.27
C ALA A 191 11.78 -8.75 -16.16
N ALA A 192 11.89 -10.07 -15.99
CA ALA A 192 11.09 -11.05 -16.72
C ALA A 192 9.60 -10.96 -16.36
N SER A 193 9.26 -10.82 -15.08
CA SER A 193 7.86 -10.64 -14.63
C SER A 193 7.23 -9.40 -15.28
N MET A 194 7.93 -8.25 -15.30
CA MET A 194 7.40 -7.05 -15.97
C MET A 194 7.33 -7.23 -17.49
N GLY A 195 8.27 -7.98 -18.10
CA GLY A 195 8.21 -8.34 -19.51
C GLY A 195 7.00 -9.22 -19.86
N VAL A 196 6.66 -10.19 -19.01
CA VAL A 196 5.45 -11.03 -19.16
C VAL A 196 4.19 -10.18 -19.03
N LEU A 197 4.11 -9.29 -18.04
CA LEU A 197 2.96 -8.38 -17.88
C LEU A 197 2.84 -7.37 -19.01
N ALA A 198 3.96 -6.91 -19.55
CA ALA A 198 4.00 -6.07 -20.73
C ALA A 198 3.47 -6.83 -21.96
N ALA A 199 3.95 -8.06 -22.19
CA ALA A 199 3.46 -8.92 -23.25
C ALA A 199 1.96 -9.23 -23.12
N ALA A 200 1.47 -9.50 -21.91
CA ALA A 200 0.05 -9.72 -21.66
C ALA A 200 -0.80 -8.48 -21.96
N THR A 201 -0.32 -7.28 -21.59
CA THR A 201 -1.00 -6.01 -21.89
C THR A 201 -1.06 -5.76 -23.41
N LEU A 202 0.05 -5.96 -24.11
CA LEU A 202 0.12 -5.81 -25.57
C LEU A 202 -0.72 -6.86 -26.29
N GLY A 203 -0.72 -8.10 -25.81
CA GLY A 203 -1.53 -9.19 -26.32
C GLY A 203 -3.02 -8.93 -26.17
N ASP A 204 -3.46 -8.35 -25.05
CA ASP A 204 -4.86 -7.98 -24.86
C ASP A 204 -5.29 -6.83 -25.78
N VAL A 205 -4.43 -5.83 -26.00
CA VAL A 205 -4.67 -4.78 -27.01
C VAL A 205 -4.80 -5.40 -28.41
N ALA A 206 -3.91 -6.31 -28.79
CA ALA A 206 -3.97 -6.99 -30.08
C ALA A 206 -5.24 -7.85 -30.22
N ARG A 207 -5.67 -8.53 -29.15
CA ARG A 207 -6.91 -9.30 -29.11
C ARG A 207 -8.14 -8.40 -29.30
N GLN A 208 -8.21 -7.27 -28.59
CA GLN A 208 -9.31 -6.31 -28.74
C GLN A 208 -9.35 -5.72 -30.15
N TRP A 209 -8.18 -5.39 -30.72
CA TRP A 209 -8.05 -4.91 -32.09
C TRP A 209 -8.59 -5.92 -33.11
N ALA A 210 -8.17 -7.18 -33.00
CA ALA A 210 -8.59 -8.25 -33.90
C ALA A 210 -10.09 -8.61 -33.75
N ALA A 211 -10.59 -8.70 -32.52
CA ALA A 211 -11.96 -9.13 -32.24
C ALA A 211 -13.02 -8.15 -32.77
N ALA A 212 -12.69 -6.87 -32.82
CA ALA A 212 -13.63 -5.83 -33.25
C ALA A 212 -13.52 -5.49 -34.75
N GLY A 213 -12.65 -6.15 -35.51
CA GLY A 213 -12.44 -5.88 -36.93
C GLY A 213 -12.00 -4.44 -37.20
N TYR A 214 -11.36 -3.79 -36.23
CA TYR A 214 -11.02 -2.38 -36.35
C TYR A 214 -9.83 -2.18 -37.30
N GLY A 215 -9.87 -1.11 -38.09
CA GLY A 215 -8.72 -0.66 -38.86
C GLY A 215 -7.59 -0.10 -37.97
N GLY A 216 -6.51 0.39 -38.59
CA GLY A 216 -5.37 0.98 -37.87
C GLY A 216 -5.74 2.15 -36.94
N TRP A 217 -6.91 2.78 -37.14
CA TRP A 217 -7.44 3.85 -36.29
C TRP A 217 -7.61 3.41 -34.82
N PHE A 218 -7.86 2.13 -34.54
CA PHE A 218 -7.97 1.65 -33.15
C PHE A 218 -6.63 1.75 -32.42
N LEU A 219 -5.55 1.31 -33.07
CA LEU A 219 -4.20 1.47 -32.52
C LEU A 219 -3.82 2.95 -32.40
N GLN A 220 -4.32 3.79 -33.31
CA GLN A 220 -4.14 5.23 -33.24
C GLN A 220 -4.73 5.85 -31.97
N ARG A 221 -5.75 5.25 -31.33
CA ARG A 221 -6.28 5.74 -30.04
C ARG A 221 -5.24 5.69 -28.92
N TYR A 222 -4.46 4.60 -28.84
CA TYR A 222 -3.37 4.47 -27.87
C TYR A 222 -2.19 5.40 -28.19
N VAL A 223 -1.90 5.59 -29.48
CA VAL A 223 -0.94 6.62 -29.91
C VAL A 223 -1.45 8.02 -29.56
N ALA A 224 -2.76 8.24 -29.66
CA ALA A 224 -3.45 9.49 -29.32
C ALA A 224 -3.66 9.68 -27.80
N GLY A 225 -3.13 8.79 -26.96
CA GLY A 225 -3.06 8.99 -25.51
C GLY A 225 -4.12 8.24 -24.70
N GLU A 226 -4.89 7.35 -25.30
CA GLU A 226 -5.68 6.40 -24.53
C GLU A 226 -4.76 5.54 -23.66
N ARG A 227 -5.06 5.49 -22.37
CA ARG A 227 -4.22 4.85 -21.38
C ARG A 227 -4.77 3.47 -21.05
N PHE A 228 -3.90 2.47 -21.01
CA PHE A 228 -4.29 1.10 -20.75
C PHE A 228 -3.20 0.32 -20.02
N SER A 229 -3.63 -0.54 -19.11
CA SER A 229 -2.82 -1.62 -18.54
C SER A 229 -3.74 -2.75 -18.13
N LEU A 230 -3.38 -3.98 -18.46
CA LEU A 230 -4.23 -5.14 -18.16
C LEU A 230 -4.24 -5.48 -16.67
N HIS A 231 -3.08 -5.38 -16.01
CA HIS A 231 -2.84 -5.95 -14.70
C HIS A 231 -3.07 -4.97 -13.54
N LEU A 232 -3.17 -3.67 -13.82
CA LEU A 232 -3.28 -2.63 -12.80
C LEU A 232 -4.20 -1.49 -13.24
N ALA A 233 -5.19 -1.18 -12.40
CA ALA A 233 -6.09 -0.06 -12.61
C ALA A 233 -5.39 1.30 -12.41
N ASP A 234 -4.45 1.39 -11.46
CA ASP A 234 -3.60 2.58 -11.33
C ASP A 234 -2.47 2.52 -12.37
N LEU A 235 -2.69 3.25 -13.46
CA LEU A 235 -1.77 3.35 -14.58
C LEU A 235 -0.42 4.00 -14.22
N ASN A 236 -0.37 4.85 -13.17
CA ASN A 236 0.91 5.41 -12.72
C ASN A 236 1.72 4.38 -11.93
N ALA A 237 1.05 3.51 -11.16
CA ALA A 237 1.68 2.37 -10.51
C ALA A 237 2.18 1.34 -11.54
N ALA A 238 1.37 1.03 -12.56
CA ALA A 238 1.79 0.19 -13.69
C ALA A 238 3.04 0.75 -14.40
N GLY A 239 3.03 2.05 -14.70
CA GLY A 239 4.19 2.73 -15.29
C GLY A 239 5.43 2.65 -14.40
N SER A 240 5.28 2.74 -13.08
CA SER A 240 6.38 2.60 -12.13
C SER A 240 6.96 1.18 -12.10
N LEU A 241 6.13 0.14 -12.24
CA LEU A 241 6.59 -1.25 -12.40
C LEU A 241 7.39 -1.45 -13.69
N TYR A 242 6.90 -0.93 -14.81
CA TYR A 242 7.63 -1.00 -16.07
C TYR A 242 8.95 -0.24 -16.02
N VAL A 243 9.02 0.90 -15.32
CA VAL A 243 10.29 1.61 -15.04
C VAL A 243 11.24 0.73 -14.23
N LEU A 244 10.75 0.05 -13.19
CA LEU A 244 11.56 -0.85 -12.37
C LEU A 244 12.16 -1.99 -13.21
N GLY A 245 11.32 -2.75 -13.91
CA GLY A 245 11.77 -3.87 -14.75
C GLY A 245 12.63 -3.43 -15.94
N GLY A 246 12.25 -2.33 -16.59
CA GLY A 246 12.94 -1.76 -17.74
C GLY A 246 14.32 -1.23 -17.39
N ALA A 247 14.49 -0.53 -16.27
CA ALA A 247 15.81 -0.05 -15.84
C ALA A 247 16.76 -1.19 -15.47
N VAL A 248 16.25 -2.27 -14.85
CA VAL A 248 17.04 -3.49 -14.61
C VAL A 248 17.47 -4.13 -15.95
N ALA A 249 16.53 -4.33 -16.87
CA ALA A 249 16.82 -4.88 -18.19
C ALA A 249 17.82 -4.01 -18.98
N ALA A 250 17.71 -2.68 -18.90
CA ALA A 250 18.63 -1.74 -19.52
C ALA A 250 20.06 -1.87 -18.96
N GLY A 251 20.22 -1.91 -17.64
CA GLY A 251 21.54 -2.09 -17.02
C GLY A 251 22.22 -3.39 -17.48
N ILE A 252 21.46 -4.48 -17.55
CA ILE A 252 21.95 -5.77 -18.06
C ILE A 252 22.26 -5.69 -19.56
N ALA A 253 21.38 -5.14 -20.38
CA ALA A 253 21.56 -5.05 -21.83
C ALA A 253 22.79 -4.21 -22.24
N VAL A 254 23.14 -3.21 -21.44
CA VAL A 254 24.30 -2.34 -21.70
C VAL A 254 25.60 -3.00 -21.20
N PHE A 255 25.58 -3.63 -20.02
CA PHE A 255 26.82 -4.04 -19.34
C PHE A 255 27.09 -5.55 -19.31
N ASP A 256 26.11 -6.40 -19.58
CA ASP A 256 26.26 -7.86 -19.64
C ASP A 256 26.08 -8.38 -21.08
N ARG A 257 27.19 -8.45 -21.83
CA ARG A 257 27.19 -8.89 -23.24
C ARG A 257 26.60 -10.28 -23.42
N ALA A 258 26.85 -11.20 -22.49
CA ALA A 258 26.40 -12.59 -22.59
C ALA A 258 24.87 -12.72 -22.49
N ARG A 259 24.20 -11.77 -21.83
CA ARG A 259 22.75 -11.78 -21.62
C ARG A 259 22.04 -10.61 -22.28
N ARG A 260 22.72 -9.91 -23.18
CA ARG A 260 22.22 -8.73 -23.88
C ARG A 260 20.95 -9.02 -24.67
N GLY A 261 20.93 -10.11 -25.44
CA GLY A 261 19.78 -10.49 -26.28
C GLY A 261 18.47 -10.59 -25.50
N PRO A 262 18.39 -11.46 -24.47
CA PRO A 262 17.20 -11.56 -23.62
C PRO A 262 16.81 -10.23 -22.95
N ALA A 263 17.78 -9.44 -22.48
CA ALA A 263 17.50 -8.15 -21.87
C ALA A 263 16.91 -7.14 -22.87
N VAL A 264 17.41 -7.11 -24.11
CA VAL A 264 16.85 -6.30 -25.20
C VAL A 264 15.43 -6.76 -25.55
N ALA A 265 15.18 -8.07 -25.61
CA ALA A 265 13.84 -8.60 -25.85
C ALA A 265 12.83 -8.12 -24.78
N LEU A 266 13.24 -8.11 -23.49
CA LEU A 266 12.42 -7.56 -22.41
C LEU A 266 12.16 -6.06 -22.60
N LEU A 267 13.16 -5.26 -23.00
CA LEU A 267 12.98 -3.84 -23.26
C LEU A 267 12.02 -3.56 -24.42
N VAL A 268 12.08 -4.39 -25.48
CA VAL A 268 11.16 -4.29 -26.64
C VAL A 268 9.71 -4.52 -26.22
N LEU A 269 9.45 -5.38 -25.22
CA LEU A 269 8.12 -5.59 -24.67
C LEU A 269 7.72 -4.47 -23.68
N ILE A 270 8.61 -4.13 -22.75
CA ILE A 270 8.35 -3.18 -21.66
C ILE A 270 8.16 -1.76 -22.19
N GLY A 271 8.91 -1.33 -23.21
CA GLY A 271 8.85 0.03 -23.76
C GLY A 271 7.45 0.42 -24.27
N PRO A 272 6.85 -0.34 -25.20
CA PRO A 272 5.49 -0.10 -25.67
C PRO A 272 4.44 -0.22 -24.56
N ALA A 273 4.57 -1.17 -23.63
CA ALA A 273 3.63 -1.28 -22.51
C ALA A 273 3.73 -0.10 -21.53
N LEU A 274 4.95 0.38 -21.24
CA LEU A 274 5.18 1.64 -20.53
C LEU A 274 4.50 2.80 -21.27
N TRP A 275 4.56 2.80 -22.60
CA TRP A 275 3.88 3.82 -23.40
C TRP A 275 2.37 3.81 -23.22
N LEU A 276 1.75 2.62 -23.28
CA LEU A 276 0.32 2.44 -23.08
C LEU A 276 -0.16 2.94 -21.71
N THR A 277 0.70 2.98 -20.68
CA THR A 277 0.29 3.54 -19.38
C THR A 277 -0.04 5.03 -19.45
N GLY A 278 0.44 5.76 -20.47
CA GLY A 278 0.32 7.21 -20.62
C GLY A 278 0.88 8.02 -19.44
N SER A 279 1.70 7.40 -18.58
CA SER A 279 2.26 8.02 -17.39
C SER A 279 3.49 8.86 -17.74
N ARG A 280 3.30 10.16 -17.98
CA ARG A 280 4.38 11.14 -18.27
C ARG A 280 5.53 11.06 -17.25
N THR A 281 5.19 10.86 -15.99
CA THR A 281 6.12 10.78 -14.87
C THR A 281 6.94 9.50 -14.90
N SER A 282 6.34 8.39 -15.33
CA SER A 282 7.05 7.13 -15.51
C SER A 282 8.03 7.20 -16.68
N PHE A 283 7.67 7.85 -17.80
CA PHE A 283 8.64 8.10 -18.88
C PHE A 283 9.83 8.94 -18.44
N ALA A 284 9.57 10.05 -17.75
CA ALA A 284 10.63 10.92 -17.23
C ALA A 284 11.53 10.16 -16.24
N ALA A 285 10.95 9.32 -15.39
CA ALA A 285 11.69 8.45 -14.49
C ALA A 285 12.51 7.38 -15.24
N ALA A 286 11.99 6.78 -16.32
CA ALA A 286 12.75 5.85 -17.16
C ALA A 286 13.99 6.52 -17.76
N VAL A 287 13.83 7.74 -18.31
CA VAL A 287 14.95 8.55 -18.81
C VAL A 287 15.94 8.87 -17.71
N ALA A 288 15.46 9.31 -16.54
CA ALA A 288 16.32 9.54 -15.38
C ALA A 288 17.09 8.28 -14.97
N GLY A 289 16.45 7.10 -15.00
CA GLY A 289 17.09 5.81 -14.77
C GLY A 289 18.22 5.52 -15.75
N LEU A 290 18.03 5.77 -17.05
CA LEU A 290 19.08 5.62 -18.06
C LEU A 290 20.25 6.59 -17.83
N LEU A 291 19.97 7.84 -17.45
CA LEU A 291 21.01 8.81 -17.08
C LEU A 291 21.77 8.35 -15.84
N ILE A 292 21.07 7.85 -14.82
CA ILE A 292 21.68 7.29 -13.61
C ILE A 292 22.60 6.12 -13.96
N LEU A 293 22.19 5.20 -14.84
CA LEU A 293 23.05 4.12 -15.34
C LEU A 293 24.32 4.67 -16.00
N ALA A 294 24.17 5.63 -16.91
CA ALA A 294 25.29 6.23 -17.62
C ALA A 294 26.29 6.92 -16.67
N VAL A 295 25.78 7.59 -15.62
CA VAL A 295 26.62 8.27 -14.61
C VAL A 295 27.27 7.27 -13.66
N ALA A 296 26.54 6.26 -13.19
CA ALA A 296 27.04 5.27 -12.23
C ALA A 296 28.19 4.41 -12.81
N GLN A 297 28.19 4.16 -14.12
CA GLN A 297 29.25 3.42 -14.82
C GLN A 297 30.56 4.23 -14.93
N ARG A 298 30.51 5.57 -14.91
CA ARG A 298 31.71 6.39 -15.13
C ARG A 298 32.66 6.28 -13.95
N ARG A 299 33.91 5.86 -14.16
CA ARG A 299 34.92 5.81 -13.08
C ARG A 299 35.29 7.20 -12.54
N ARG A 300 35.33 8.23 -13.39
CA ARG A 300 35.64 9.61 -13.02
C ARG A 300 34.35 10.38 -12.65
N PRO A 301 34.40 11.29 -11.65
CA PRO A 301 33.27 12.16 -11.37
C PRO A 301 32.94 13.01 -12.60
N LEU A 302 31.66 13.35 -12.78
CA LEU A 302 31.26 14.29 -13.84
C LEU A 302 31.93 15.64 -13.59
N SER A 303 32.46 16.25 -14.65
CA SER A 303 32.84 17.66 -14.56
C SER A 303 31.57 18.52 -14.43
N ARG A 304 31.68 19.71 -13.81
CA ARG A 304 30.58 20.68 -13.73
C ARG A 304 29.84 20.89 -15.07
N PRO A 305 30.51 21.06 -16.23
CA PRO A 305 29.80 21.20 -17.50
C PRO A 305 29.07 19.93 -17.94
N GLN A 306 29.61 18.74 -17.67
CA GLN A 306 28.90 17.48 -17.97
C GLN A 306 27.65 17.30 -17.11
N MET A 307 27.70 17.70 -15.85
CA MET A 307 26.53 17.70 -14.98
C MET A 307 25.49 18.72 -15.45
N GLY A 308 25.92 19.91 -15.84
CA GLY A 308 25.06 20.92 -16.48
C GLY A 308 24.39 20.38 -17.74
N ALA A 309 25.15 19.72 -18.62
CA ALA A 309 24.61 19.10 -19.83
C ALA A 309 23.62 17.96 -19.52
N ALA A 310 23.90 17.11 -18.53
CA ALA A 310 22.98 16.03 -18.15
C ALA A 310 21.66 16.58 -17.58
N VAL A 311 21.73 17.60 -16.71
CA VAL A 311 20.55 18.28 -16.17
C VAL A 311 19.78 19.01 -17.27
N ALA A 312 20.49 19.68 -18.19
CA ALA A 312 19.90 20.34 -19.34
C ALA A 312 19.20 19.32 -20.26
N SER A 313 19.83 18.20 -20.60
CA SER A 313 19.23 17.14 -21.41
C SER A 313 18.00 16.53 -20.74
N LEU A 314 18.04 16.27 -19.43
CA LEU A 314 16.87 15.78 -18.69
C LEU A 314 15.73 16.83 -18.72
N SER A 315 16.07 18.11 -18.54
CA SER A 315 15.10 19.20 -18.59
C SER A 315 14.51 19.36 -19.98
N ILE A 316 15.33 19.30 -21.03
CA ILE A 316 14.90 19.34 -22.44
C ILE A 316 14.02 18.13 -22.76
N LEU A 317 14.38 16.92 -22.31
CA LEU A 317 13.54 15.73 -22.52
C LEU A 317 12.22 15.82 -21.77
N MET A 318 12.21 16.38 -20.55
CA MET A 318 10.99 16.67 -19.82
C MET A 318 10.13 17.72 -20.53
N LEU A 319 10.74 18.78 -21.06
CA LEU A 319 10.05 19.84 -21.82
C LEU A 319 9.54 19.31 -23.17
N ALA A 320 10.35 18.53 -23.88
CA ALA A 320 9.97 17.90 -25.15
C ALA A 320 8.85 16.90 -24.93
N GLY A 321 8.93 16.05 -23.90
CA GLY A 321 7.84 15.16 -23.52
C GLY A 321 6.58 15.89 -23.03
N ALA A 322 6.74 17.08 -22.44
CA ALA A 322 5.59 17.94 -22.12
C ALA A 322 4.97 18.56 -23.38
N ALA A 323 5.79 18.99 -24.34
CA ALA A 323 5.38 19.69 -25.56
C ALA A 323 4.83 18.74 -26.64
N THR A 324 5.46 17.57 -26.87
CA THR A 324 5.02 16.60 -27.88
C THR A 324 3.72 15.90 -27.48
N VAL A 325 3.42 15.84 -26.18
CA VAL A 325 2.18 15.27 -25.65
C VAL A 325 1.07 16.34 -25.55
N ASP A 326 1.37 17.63 -25.69
CA ASP A 326 0.37 18.72 -25.75
C ASP A 326 -0.37 18.78 -27.10
N TRP A 327 0.06 18.01 -28.11
CA TRP A 327 -0.70 17.77 -29.36
C TRP A 327 -2.05 17.06 -29.10
N GLN A 328 -2.27 16.52 -27.89
CA GLN A 328 -3.48 15.81 -27.48
C GLN A 328 -4.59 16.73 -26.92
N SER A 329 -4.60 18.01 -27.30
CA SER A 329 -5.53 19.04 -26.83
C SER A 329 -7.02 18.76 -27.11
N GLY A 330 -7.33 17.87 -28.06
CA GLY A 330 -8.69 17.40 -28.33
C GLY A 330 -9.32 16.55 -27.21
N VAL A 331 -8.52 15.94 -26.33
CA VAL A 331 -8.98 15.03 -25.28
C VAL A 331 -8.65 15.59 -23.89
N ARG A 332 -9.38 16.62 -23.47
CA ARG A 332 -9.62 17.01 -22.05
C ARG A 332 -8.42 17.10 -21.06
N GLY A 333 -7.17 17.29 -21.50
CA GLY A 333 -6.04 17.37 -20.56
C GLY A 333 -4.76 18.00 -21.09
N SER A 334 -4.73 19.32 -21.26
CA SER A 334 -3.49 20.06 -21.55
C SER A 334 -2.42 19.86 -20.47
N ALA A 335 -1.15 20.01 -20.82
CA ALA A 335 -0.04 19.98 -19.87
C ALA A 335 -0.23 21.00 -18.72
N ALA A 336 -0.72 22.20 -19.06
CA ALA A 336 -1.09 23.23 -18.09
C ALA A 336 -2.14 22.74 -17.08
N ARG A 337 -3.19 22.03 -17.53
CA ARG A 337 -4.20 21.46 -16.62
C ARG A 337 -3.61 20.42 -15.68
N SER A 338 -2.75 19.51 -16.19
CA SER A 338 -2.08 18.53 -15.33
C SER A 338 -1.15 19.17 -14.31
N ALA A 339 -0.41 20.22 -14.68
CA ALA A 339 0.44 20.97 -13.76
C ALA A 339 -0.39 21.70 -12.69
N SER A 340 -1.49 22.35 -13.10
CA SER A 340 -2.45 22.99 -12.19
C SER A 340 -3.04 21.99 -11.20
N LEU A 341 -3.49 20.81 -11.66
CA LEU A 341 -4.01 19.76 -10.79
C LEU A 341 -2.95 19.29 -9.78
N ARG A 342 -1.70 19.07 -10.21
CA ARG A 342 -0.61 18.71 -9.28
C ARG A 342 -0.32 19.81 -8.26
N SER A 343 -0.38 21.08 -8.65
CA SER A 343 -0.24 22.20 -7.72
C SER A 343 -1.37 22.21 -6.68
N GLN A 344 -2.61 21.95 -7.09
CA GLN A 344 -3.75 21.86 -6.17
C GLN A 344 -3.67 20.65 -5.23
N PHE A 345 -3.19 19.49 -5.72
CA PHE A 345 -2.91 18.34 -4.84
C PHE A 345 -1.82 18.66 -3.83
N MET A 346 -0.72 19.30 -4.24
CA MET A 346 0.33 19.75 -3.33
C MET A 346 -0.21 20.74 -2.29
N GLN A 347 -1.05 21.70 -2.70
CA GLN A 347 -1.71 22.62 -1.77
C GLN A 347 -2.58 21.87 -0.76
N THR A 348 -3.32 20.86 -1.21
CA THR A 348 -4.13 19.98 -0.35
C THR A 348 -3.24 19.28 0.69
N SER A 349 -2.12 18.69 0.28
CA SER A 349 -1.20 18.01 1.19
C SER A 349 -0.56 18.96 2.21
N VAL A 350 -0.19 20.17 1.77
CA VAL A 350 0.40 21.19 2.66
C VAL A 350 -0.61 21.67 3.70
N ARG A 351 -1.88 21.89 3.32
CA ARG A 351 -2.95 22.23 4.27
C ARG A 351 -3.22 21.10 5.25
N MET A 352 -3.26 19.85 4.77
CA MET A 352 -3.42 18.67 5.61
C MET A 352 -2.26 18.52 6.61
N TYR A 353 -1.02 18.66 6.16
CA TYR A 353 0.16 18.71 7.04
C TYR A 353 0.06 19.84 8.06
N GLY A 354 -0.35 21.04 7.63
CA GLY A 354 -0.54 22.20 8.50
C GLY A 354 -1.57 21.98 9.61
N SER A 355 -2.54 21.08 9.42
CA SER A 355 -3.53 20.73 10.46
C SER A 355 -2.97 19.85 11.59
N ALA A 356 -1.88 19.12 11.33
CA ALA A 356 -1.27 18.19 12.28
C ALA A 356 0.24 17.99 12.01
N PRO A 357 1.08 19.03 12.16
CA PRO A 357 2.46 19.01 11.65
C PRO A 357 3.38 18.02 12.37
N VAL A 358 3.13 17.72 13.64
CA VAL A 358 4.00 16.86 14.46
C VAL A 358 3.74 15.38 14.20
N PHE A 359 2.48 14.96 14.28
CA PHE A 359 2.06 13.55 14.23
C PHE A 359 1.36 13.14 12.93
N GLY A 360 1.04 14.12 12.09
CA GLY A 360 0.22 13.93 10.89
C GLY A 360 -1.24 13.67 11.21
N VAL A 361 -2.04 13.53 10.16
CA VAL A 361 -3.45 13.14 10.26
C VAL A 361 -3.65 11.65 10.57
N GLY A 362 -2.56 10.89 10.60
CA GLY A 362 -2.52 9.46 10.84
C GLY A 362 -2.29 8.65 9.56
N ILE A 363 -1.61 7.51 9.69
CA ILE A 363 -1.30 6.61 8.58
C ILE A 363 -2.56 6.17 7.83
N GLY A 364 -2.53 6.20 6.50
CA GLY A 364 -3.65 5.77 5.65
C GLY A 364 -4.87 6.70 5.65
N GLN A 365 -4.82 7.84 6.35
CA GLN A 365 -5.93 8.79 6.44
C GLN A 365 -5.92 9.85 5.34
N TYR A 366 -4.90 9.88 4.47
CA TYR A 366 -4.82 10.93 3.45
C TYR A 366 -6.01 10.91 2.51
N PHE A 367 -6.33 9.75 1.92
CA PHE A 367 -7.42 9.63 0.95
C PHE A 367 -8.75 10.09 1.55
N ASP A 368 -9.13 9.54 2.69
CA ASP A 368 -10.40 9.83 3.35
C ASP A 368 -10.56 11.29 3.78
N ARG A 369 -9.47 11.91 4.25
CA ARG A 369 -9.49 13.29 4.74
C ARG A 369 -9.17 14.32 3.67
N SER A 370 -8.77 13.90 2.47
CA SER A 370 -8.31 14.81 1.42
C SER A 370 -9.36 15.86 1.05
N ALA A 371 -10.64 15.48 0.95
CA ALA A 371 -11.74 16.40 0.66
C ALA A 371 -11.82 17.60 1.62
N ASP A 372 -11.46 17.43 2.89
CA ASP A 372 -11.52 18.50 3.91
C ASP A 372 -10.53 19.63 3.60
N PHE A 373 -9.45 19.32 2.87
CA PHE A 373 -8.35 20.24 2.58
C PHE A 373 -8.30 20.69 1.12
N MET A 374 -9.00 19.98 0.22
CA MET A 374 -9.02 20.26 -1.22
C MET A 374 -9.62 21.63 -1.55
N PRO A 375 -9.06 22.36 -2.53
CA PRO A 375 -9.78 23.46 -3.18
C PRO A 375 -11.13 23.00 -3.74
N ALA A 376 -12.13 23.88 -3.74
CA ALA A 376 -13.51 23.54 -4.12
C ALA A 376 -13.61 22.87 -5.51
N ASP A 377 -12.89 23.39 -6.51
CA ASP A 377 -12.88 22.86 -7.87
C ASP A 377 -12.28 21.44 -7.96
N LEU A 378 -11.21 21.21 -7.20
CA LEU A 378 -10.55 19.90 -7.14
C LEU A 378 -11.48 18.89 -6.46
N ARG A 379 -12.08 19.28 -5.33
CA ARG A 379 -13.06 18.48 -4.58
C ARG A 379 -14.29 18.14 -5.41
N ALA A 380 -14.80 19.09 -6.20
CA ALA A 380 -15.94 18.84 -7.09
C ALA A 380 -15.61 17.83 -8.21
N THR A 381 -14.33 17.71 -8.58
CA THR A 381 -13.88 16.80 -9.65
C THR A 381 -13.51 15.40 -9.15
N TYR A 382 -12.88 15.31 -7.97
CA TYR A 382 -12.32 14.07 -7.44
C TYR A 382 -13.06 13.54 -6.21
N GLY A 383 -13.71 14.40 -5.42
CA GLY A 383 -14.18 14.05 -4.08
C GLY A 383 -13.00 13.86 -3.14
N ASN A 384 -12.45 12.64 -3.15
CA ASN A 384 -11.27 12.21 -2.40
C ASN A 384 -10.19 11.70 -3.37
N GLU A 385 -8.93 11.95 -3.06
CA GLU A 385 -7.79 11.47 -3.86
C GLU A 385 -6.50 11.50 -3.04
N ASN A 386 -5.54 10.65 -3.42
CA ASN A 386 -4.20 10.66 -2.84
C ASN A 386 -3.36 11.87 -3.30
N ALA A 387 -2.21 12.11 -2.66
CA ALA A 387 -1.44 13.34 -2.88
C ALA A 387 -0.85 13.48 -4.28
N HIS A 388 -0.79 12.38 -5.06
CA HIS A 388 0.06 12.28 -6.26
C HIS A 388 1.51 12.75 -6.01
N ASN A 389 1.98 12.65 -4.77
CA ASN A 389 3.36 12.82 -4.33
C ASN A 389 3.49 12.07 -3.02
N TYR A 390 4.05 10.87 -3.08
CA TYR A 390 4.12 9.97 -1.94
C TYR A 390 4.94 10.55 -0.78
N PHE A 391 6.00 11.34 -1.06
CA PHE A 391 6.81 11.96 -0.01
C PHE A 391 6.02 12.96 0.81
N VAL A 392 5.23 13.81 0.15
CA VAL A 392 4.41 14.81 0.82
C VAL A 392 3.20 14.15 1.49
N GLN A 393 2.69 13.05 0.93
CA GLN A 393 1.70 12.22 1.61
C GLN A 393 2.23 11.66 2.93
N GLN A 394 3.46 11.14 2.97
CA GLN A 394 4.08 10.66 4.21
C GLN A 394 4.24 11.77 5.26
N LEU A 395 4.55 13.00 4.84
CA LEU A 395 4.57 14.16 5.74
C LEU A 395 3.17 14.49 6.28
N ALA A 396 2.15 14.47 5.44
CA ALA A 396 0.77 14.76 5.85
C ALA A 396 0.21 13.68 6.81
N GLU A 397 0.47 12.39 6.54
CA GLU A 397 -0.05 11.27 7.33
C GLU A 397 0.73 11.04 8.63
N LEU A 398 2.06 11.19 8.63
CA LEU A 398 2.91 10.84 9.77
C LEU A 398 3.58 12.05 10.44
N GLY A 399 3.30 13.25 9.95
CA GLY A 399 3.93 14.49 10.41
C GLY A 399 5.41 14.56 10.05
N ILE A 400 6.09 15.57 10.61
CA ILE A 400 7.51 15.79 10.35
C ILE A 400 8.38 14.60 10.80
N GLY A 401 8.01 13.94 11.90
CA GLY A 401 8.75 12.80 12.44
C GLY A 401 8.75 11.61 11.49
N GLY A 402 7.58 11.13 11.08
CA GLY A 402 7.49 9.99 10.17
C GLY A 402 7.90 10.32 8.74
N GLY A 403 7.57 11.50 8.23
CA GLY A 403 7.99 11.96 6.90
C GLY A 403 9.52 12.09 6.78
N ALA A 404 10.20 12.61 7.82
CA ALA A 404 11.66 12.67 7.83
C ALA A 404 12.31 11.28 7.89
N LEU A 405 11.73 10.32 8.63
CA LEU A 405 12.21 8.93 8.63
C LEU A 405 12.03 8.25 7.28
N PHE A 406 10.90 8.48 6.60
CA PHE A 406 10.68 7.97 5.25
C PHE A 406 11.71 8.55 4.27
N LEU A 407 11.94 9.87 4.32
CA LEU A 407 12.97 10.51 3.50
C LEU A 407 14.36 9.98 3.80
N TRP A 408 14.70 9.77 5.09
CA TRP A 408 15.96 9.15 5.48
C TRP A 408 16.10 7.74 4.90
N LEU A 409 15.04 6.92 4.95
CA LEU A 409 15.04 5.60 4.33
C LEU A 409 15.28 5.69 2.82
N ALA A 410 14.54 6.55 2.10
CA ALA A 410 14.70 6.73 0.66
C ALA A 410 16.13 7.17 0.28
N VAL A 411 16.67 8.17 0.98
CA VAL A 411 18.06 8.64 0.78
C VAL A 411 19.06 7.54 1.09
N SER A 412 18.85 6.75 2.15
CA SER A 412 19.71 5.63 2.50
C SER A 412 19.69 4.53 1.43
N LEU A 413 18.54 4.25 0.80
CA LEU A 413 18.45 3.30 -0.32
C LEU A 413 19.27 3.78 -1.52
N VAL A 414 19.11 5.05 -1.91
CA VAL A 414 19.86 5.65 -3.03
C VAL A 414 21.36 5.70 -2.72
N ALA A 415 21.75 6.12 -1.52
CA ALA A 415 23.16 6.20 -1.12
C ALA A 415 23.83 4.83 -1.05
N ALA A 416 23.14 3.82 -0.51
CA ALA A 416 23.64 2.45 -0.48
C ALA A 416 23.77 1.86 -1.89
N GLY A 417 22.76 2.10 -2.74
CA GLY A 417 22.80 1.68 -4.14
C GLY A 417 23.92 2.34 -4.94
N TRP A 418 24.13 3.65 -4.75
CA TRP A 418 25.25 4.38 -5.34
C TRP A 418 26.58 3.77 -4.90
N SER A 419 26.76 3.54 -3.60
CA SER A 419 27.98 2.91 -3.08
C SER A 419 28.22 1.52 -3.69
N ALA A 420 27.18 0.68 -3.78
CA ALA A 420 27.27 -0.66 -4.34
C ALA A 420 27.59 -0.65 -5.86
N ALA A 421 26.93 0.24 -6.60
CA ALA A 421 27.18 0.48 -8.02
C ALA A 421 28.62 0.92 -8.29
N ARG A 422 29.14 1.84 -7.46
CA ARG A 422 30.52 2.35 -7.57
C ARG A 422 31.56 1.28 -7.23
N ALA A 423 31.32 0.47 -6.21
CA ALA A 423 32.28 -0.51 -5.71
C ALA A 423 32.41 -1.74 -6.63
N SER A 424 31.29 -2.32 -7.06
CA SER A 424 31.30 -3.59 -7.80
C SER A 424 31.42 -3.42 -9.32
N GLN A 425 30.88 -2.32 -9.87
CA GLN A 425 30.62 -2.17 -11.31
C GLN A 425 29.85 -3.37 -11.92
N ASP A 426 29.17 -4.17 -11.10
CA ASP A 426 28.40 -5.32 -11.55
C ASP A 426 27.14 -4.84 -12.30
N PRO A 427 26.86 -5.34 -13.52
CA PRO A 427 25.71 -4.94 -14.34
C PRO A 427 24.38 -4.96 -13.59
N VAL A 428 24.19 -5.97 -12.75
CA VAL A 428 22.96 -6.15 -11.97
C VAL A 428 22.85 -5.08 -10.90
N SER A 429 23.92 -4.82 -10.16
CA SER A 429 23.95 -3.77 -9.13
C SER A 429 23.68 -2.38 -9.73
N LEU A 430 24.24 -2.09 -10.91
CA LEU A 430 23.95 -0.86 -11.67
C LEU A 430 22.48 -0.79 -12.10
N GLY A 431 21.95 -1.87 -12.68
CA GLY A 431 20.54 -2.00 -13.09
C GLY A 431 19.56 -1.79 -11.93
N LEU A 432 19.78 -2.48 -10.81
CA LEU A 432 18.96 -2.35 -9.60
C LEU A 432 19.04 -0.94 -8.99
N PHE A 433 20.23 -0.33 -8.97
CA PHE A 433 20.39 1.05 -8.49
C PHE A 433 19.57 2.05 -9.31
N ALA A 434 19.68 1.97 -10.63
CA ALA A 434 18.90 2.82 -11.52
C ALA A 434 17.40 2.57 -11.39
N ALA A 435 16.99 1.31 -11.28
CA ALA A 435 15.60 0.91 -11.11
C ALA A 435 14.98 1.44 -9.81
N THR A 436 15.64 1.23 -8.67
CA THR A 436 15.20 1.76 -7.35
C THR A 436 15.14 3.28 -7.37
N SER A 437 16.14 3.96 -7.94
CA SER A 437 16.18 5.42 -7.98
C SER A 437 15.12 6.01 -8.90
N ALA A 438 14.91 5.41 -10.08
CA ALA A 438 13.88 5.82 -11.03
C ALA A 438 12.48 5.59 -10.44
N TYR A 439 12.25 4.47 -9.76
CA TYR A 439 10.98 4.22 -9.07
C TYR A 439 10.74 5.24 -7.94
N LEU A 440 11.75 5.61 -7.16
CA LEU A 440 11.62 6.69 -6.19
C LEU A 440 11.32 8.04 -6.86
N ALA A 441 11.84 8.28 -8.07
CA ALA A 441 11.50 9.48 -8.83
C ALA A 441 10.02 9.48 -9.26
N THR A 442 9.41 8.34 -9.60
CA THR A 442 7.96 8.30 -9.89
C THR A 442 7.12 8.66 -8.66
N CYS A 443 7.60 8.36 -7.45
CA CYS A 443 6.96 8.70 -6.19
C CYS A 443 6.90 10.22 -5.92
N LEU A 444 7.70 11.06 -6.60
CA LEU A 444 7.61 12.52 -6.48
C LEU A 444 6.34 13.10 -7.11
N THR A 445 5.70 12.33 -7.99
CA THR A 445 4.57 12.78 -8.83
C THR A 445 3.46 11.74 -8.93
N GLY A 446 3.53 10.72 -8.08
CA GLY A 446 2.62 9.61 -7.99
C GLY A 446 2.69 8.97 -6.60
N HIS A 447 1.99 7.86 -6.44
CA HIS A 447 1.88 7.14 -5.17
C HIS A 447 1.96 5.62 -5.37
N PRO A 448 2.91 5.11 -6.19
CA PRO A 448 2.95 3.68 -6.55
C PRO A 448 3.24 2.79 -5.33
N LEU A 449 3.77 3.34 -4.24
CA LEU A 449 3.96 2.62 -2.97
C LEU A 449 2.65 2.31 -2.22
N LEU A 450 1.52 2.93 -2.59
CA LEU A 450 0.18 2.56 -2.11
C LEU A 450 -0.42 1.37 -2.86
N VAL A 451 0.16 0.96 -4.00
CA VAL A 451 -0.33 -0.17 -4.79
C VAL A 451 0.55 -1.39 -4.51
N PRO A 452 0.06 -2.43 -3.83
CA PRO A 452 0.87 -3.59 -3.41
C PRO A 452 1.65 -4.26 -4.54
N GLU A 453 1.03 -4.46 -5.69
CA GLU A 453 1.61 -5.04 -6.89
C GLU A 453 2.84 -4.25 -7.35
N ALA A 454 2.84 -2.93 -7.14
CA ALA A 454 3.95 -2.05 -7.49
C ALA A 454 4.96 -1.89 -6.34
N ALA A 455 4.48 -1.79 -5.11
CA ALA A 455 5.28 -1.49 -3.93
C ALA A 455 6.18 -2.65 -3.52
N LEU A 456 5.63 -3.87 -3.48
CA LEU A 456 6.33 -5.05 -2.98
C LEU A 456 7.54 -5.43 -3.88
N PRO A 457 7.46 -5.40 -5.23
CA PRO A 457 8.62 -5.59 -6.10
C PRO A 457 9.70 -4.53 -5.91
N PHE A 458 9.30 -3.27 -5.68
CA PHE A 458 10.25 -2.19 -5.36
C PHE A 458 11.02 -2.50 -4.06
N TRP A 459 10.35 -2.95 -3.01
CA TRP A 459 11.01 -3.32 -1.75
C TRP A 459 11.94 -4.52 -1.92
N ILE A 460 11.56 -5.53 -2.69
CA ILE A 460 12.43 -6.68 -3.03
C ILE A 460 13.68 -6.22 -3.79
N ALA A 461 13.51 -5.42 -4.85
CA ALA A 461 14.61 -4.88 -5.64
C ALA A 461 15.60 -4.07 -4.79
N SER A 462 15.06 -3.19 -3.94
CA SER A 462 15.83 -2.36 -3.01
C SER A 462 16.59 -3.20 -1.97
N GLY A 463 16.01 -4.31 -1.52
CA GLY A 463 16.66 -5.24 -0.60
C GLY A 463 17.83 -5.97 -1.27
N ALA A 464 17.61 -6.46 -2.50
CA ALA A 464 18.66 -7.09 -3.29
C ALA A 464 19.83 -6.14 -3.58
N LEU A 465 19.53 -4.89 -3.94
CA LEU A 465 20.52 -3.82 -4.19
C LEU A 465 21.42 -3.55 -2.98
N THR A 466 20.81 -3.49 -1.79
CA THR A 466 21.48 -3.08 -0.55
C THR A 466 22.20 -4.22 0.16
N ALA A 467 22.15 -5.43 -0.41
CA ALA A 467 22.81 -6.60 0.12
C ALA A 467 24.35 -6.48 0.09
N GLY A 468 24.93 -6.01 -1.02
CA GLY A 468 26.38 -5.91 -1.23
C GLY A 468 27.04 -4.62 -0.71
N GLY A 469 26.31 -3.79 0.04
CA GLY A 469 26.89 -2.57 0.63
C GLY A 469 27.58 -2.88 1.96
N ASP A 470 28.90 -3.05 1.94
CA ASP A 470 29.74 -3.35 3.13
C ASP A 470 30.10 -2.13 3.98
N GLY A 471 29.64 -0.94 3.59
CA GLY A 471 29.94 0.28 4.33
C GLY A 471 29.19 0.30 5.66
N HIS A 472 29.87 0.02 6.78
CA HIS A 472 29.44 0.46 8.09
C HIS A 472 29.34 2.00 8.04
N PRO A 473 28.14 2.60 8.00
CA PRO A 473 28.06 4.02 8.17
C PRO A 473 28.56 4.29 9.58
N ARG A 474 29.60 5.12 9.68
CA ARG A 474 29.96 5.70 10.97
C ARG A 474 28.70 6.39 11.48
N TRP A 475 28.18 5.91 12.61
CA TRP A 475 27.07 6.56 13.28
C TRP A 475 27.52 7.96 13.65
N THR A 476 27.02 8.95 12.93
CA THR A 476 27.24 10.34 13.30
C THR A 476 26.36 10.63 14.50
N ARG A 477 26.85 11.49 15.42
CA ARG A 477 26.05 11.98 16.56
C ARG A 477 24.69 12.52 16.07
N ALA A 478 24.65 13.18 14.92
CA ALA A 478 23.43 13.65 14.27
C ALA A 478 22.39 12.54 14.03
N ARG A 479 22.78 11.38 13.47
CA ARG A 479 21.83 10.27 13.23
C ARG A 479 21.30 9.67 14.52
N ALA A 480 22.15 9.58 15.54
CA ALA A 480 21.74 9.11 16.87
C ALA A 480 20.72 10.07 17.50
N LEU A 481 20.98 11.38 17.40
CA LEU A 481 20.08 12.42 17.91
C LEU A 481 18.74 12.41 17.16
N ILE A 482 18.74 12.28 15.83
CA ILE A 482 17.51 12.16 15.04
C ILE A 482 16.71 10.93 15.50
N ALA A 483 17.36 9.76 15.61
CA ALA A 483 16.68 8.55 16.07
C ALA A 483 16.10 8.70 17.48
N ALA A 484 16.86 9.26 18.41
CA ALA A 484 16.41 9.49 19.79
C ALA A 484 15.25 10.49 19.86
N ALA A 485 15.37 11.62 19.16
CA ALA A 485 14.32 12.64 19.09
C ALA A 485 13.03 12.06 18.51
N THR A 486 13.13 11.26 17.44
CA THR A 486 11.99 10.55 16.88
C THR A 486 11.36 9.59 17.89
N CYS A 487 12.14 8.77 18.60
CA CYS A 487 11.59 7.86 19.61
C CYS A 487 10.84 8.62 20.71
N VAL A 488 11.37 9.76 21.17
CA VAL A 488 10.70 10.63 22.15
C VAL A 488 9.40 11.20 21.58
N LEU A 489 9.40 11.68 20.33
CA LEU A 489 8.20 12.18 19.67
C LEU A 489 7.13 11.08 19.57
N LEU A 490 7.48 9.88 19.11
CA LEU A 490 6.54 8.76 19.01
C LEU A 490 5.95 8.39 20.38
N ALA A 491 6.78 8.34 21.43
CA ALA A 491 6.31 8.08 22.79
C ALA A 491 5.35 9.18 23.30
N ALA A 492 5.66 10.44 23.04
CA ALA A 492 4.80 11.57 23.41
C ALA A 492 3.45 11.52 22.68
N GLY A 493 3.45 11.16 21.38
CA GLY A 493 2.23 10.97 20.61
C GLY A 493 1.34 9.85 21.17
N LEU A 494 1.94 8.72 21.54
CA LEU A 494 1.23 7.61 22.18
C LEU A 494 0.66 8.01 23.56
N ALA A 495 1.43 8.72 24.38
CA ALA A 495 0.96 9.23 25.67
C ALA A 495 -0.23 10.19 25.51
N ARG A 496 -0.18 11.07 24.49
CA ARG A 496 -1.30 11.95 24.13
C ARG A 496 -2.54 11.15 23.68
N ALA A 497 -2.38 10.15 22.84
CA ALA A 497 -3.49 9.30 22.38
C ALA A 497 -4.13 8.54 23.55
N ALA A 498 -3.31 7.97 24.44
CA ALA A 498 -3.78 7.31 25.67
C ALA A 498 -4.54 8.29 26.59
N THR A 499 -4.03 9.52 26.74
CA THR A 499 -4.71 10.56 27.53
C THR A 499 -6.05 10.95 26.91
N THR A 500 -6.12 11.04 25.58
CA THR A 500 -7.37 11.34 24.85
C THR A 500 -8.40 10.23 25.04
N TYR A 501 -7.96 8.97 24.96
CA TYR A 501 -8.80 7.80 25.24
C TYR A 501 -9.37 7.82 26.67
N VAL A 502 -8.54 8.09 27.69
CA VAL A 502 -8.97 8.12 29.09
C VAL A 502 -9.90 9.29 29.41
N ARG A 503 -9.70 10.45 28.75
CA ARG A 503 -10.45 11.70 29.02
C ARG A 503 -11.66 11.91 28.10
N ALA A 504 -12.04 10.92 27.29
CA ALA A 504 -13.14 11.08 26.35
C ALA A 504 -14.49 11.27 27.09
N GLY A 505 -14.90 12.53 27.25
CA GLY A 505 -16.16 12.90 27.93
C GLY A 505 -17.38 12.95 27.00
N ALA A 506 -17.17 13.02 25.70
CA ALA A 506 -18.23 13.05 24.69
C ALA A 506 -18.02 11.95 23.66
N ALA A 507 -19.13 11.41 23.14
CA ALA A 507 -19.10 10.43 22.08
C ALA A 507 -18.46 11.04 20.82
N PRO A 508 -17.48 10.35 20.20
CA PRO A 508 -16.98 10.75 18.89
C PRO A 508 -18.07 10.70 17.81
N PRO A 509 -17.85 11.33 16.65
CA PRO A 509 -18.71 11.16 15.50
C PRO A 509 -18.79 9.69 15.05
N ASP A 510 -19.93 9.31 14.48
CA ASP A 510 -20.08 8.03 13.80
C ASP A 510 -19.03 7.85 12.70
N TYR A 511 -18.55 6.62 12.52
CA TYR A 511 -17.59 6.25 11.48
C TYR A 511 -18.13 5.11 10.63
N GLY A 512 -17.75 5.05 9.35
CA GLY A 512 -18.10 3.94 8.45
C GLY A 512 -19.55 3.92 7.99
N PHE A 513 -20.28 5.03 8.13
CA PHE A 513 -21.63 5.19 7.59
C PHE A 513 -21.68 6.27 6.51
N HIS A 514 -22.43 6.00 5.46
CA HIS A 514 -22.74 6.96 4.40
C HIS A 514 -23.90 7.89 4.81
N GLY A 515 -24.24 8.82 3.91
CA GLY A 515 -25.40 9.69 4.03
C GLY A 515 -26.71 8.91 4.14
N ARG A 516 -27.76 9.61 4.59
CA ARG A 516 -29.11 9.03 4.69
C ARG A 516 -29.74 8.90 3.31
N GLU A 517 -30.40 7.77 3.08
CA GLU A 517 -31.16 7.43 1.89
C GLU A 517 -32.53 6.90 2.31
N THR A 518 -33.46 6.81 1.34
CA THR A 518 -34.81 6.32 1.57
C THR A 518 -35.04 5.10 0.70
N ALA A 519 -35.46 3.99 1.31
CA ALA A 519 -35.78 2.76 0.60
C ALA A 519 -37.12 2.92 -0.14
N SER A 520 -37.42 1.98 -1.06
CA SER A 520 -38.69 1.98 -1.81
C SER A 520 -39.93 1.90 -0.92
N ASP A 521 -39.79 1.40 0.31
CA ASP A 521 -40.85 1.32 1.32
C ASP A 521 -40.96 2.57 2.20
N GLY A 522 -40.21 3.64 1.90
CA GLY A 522 -40.17 4.89 2.67
C GLY A 522 -39.26 4.85 3.91
N THR A 523 -38.65 3.70 4.24
CA THR A 523 -37.73 3.60 5.39
C THR A 523 -36.46 4.40 5.12
N THR A 524 -36.17 5.38 5.96
CA THR A 524 -34.87 6.06 5.95
C THR A 524 -33.78 5.15 6.52
N TYR A 525 -32.65 5.08 5.85
CA TYR A 525 -31.51 4.27 6.27
C TYR A 525 -30.19 4.94 5.91
N ARG A 526 -29.08 4.42 6.45
CA ARG A 526 -27.71 4.73 6.02
C ARG A 526 -27.06 3.45 5.55
N TRP A 527 -26.32 3.49 4.45
CA TRP A 527 -25.40 2.41 4.16
C TRP A 527 -24.25 2.44 5.17
N MET A 528 -23.89 1.29 5.74
CA MET A 528 -22.57 1.13 6.34
C MET A 528 -21.57 0.60 5.33
N THR A 529 -20.30 0.93 5.50
CA THR A 529 -19.19 0.20 4.87
C THR A 529 -19.07 -1.19 5.51
N ARG A 530 -17.99 -1.93 5.24
CA ARG A 530 -17.72 -3.21 5.90
C ARG A 530 -17.67 -3.09 7.43
N HIS A 531 -17.31 -1.93 7.98
CA HIS A 531 -17.28 -1.68 9.41
C HIS A 531 -17.79 -0.28 9.71
N ALA A 532 -18.79 -0.22 10.56
CA ALA A 532 -19.31 1.02 11.09
C ALA A 532 -19.18 1.07 12.61
N VAL A 533 -19.06 2.28 13.12
CA VAL A 533 -18.94 2.58 14.54
C VAL A 533 -19.94 3.66 14.89
N THR A 534 -20.72 3.42 15.93
CA THR A 534 -21.57 4.44 16.55
C THR A 534 -21.47 4.33 18.07
N TYR A 535 -22.18 5.21 18.77
CA TYR A 535 -22.08 5.34 20.21
C TYR A 535 -23.46 5.41 20.86
N VAL A 536 -23.62 4.69 21.98
CA VAL A 536 -24.85 4.66 22.78
C VAL A 536 -24.56 5.09 24.22
N PRO A 537 -25.56 5.51 25.02
CA PRO A 537 -25.36 5.84 26.43
C PRO A 537 -24.68 4.73 27.27
N GLY A 538 -23.95 5.13 28.31
CA GLY A 538 -23.17 4.25 29.18
C GLY A 538 -23.96 3.33 30.12
N GLY A 539 -25.25 3.62 30.35
CA GLY A 539 -26.12 2.93 31.31
C GLY A 539 -26.47 1.48 30.92
N ALA A 540 -27.15 0.73 31.79
CA ALA A 540 -27.65 -0.62 31.50
C ALA A 540 -28.93 -0.58 30.64
N GLY A 541 -29.08 -1.51 29.70
CA GLY A 541 -30.17 -1.49 28.70
C GLY A 541 -29.85 -2.33 27.47
N PHE A 542 -30.51 -2.02 26.35
CA PHE A 542 -30.43 -2.76 25.09
C PHE A 542 -30.07 -1.84 23.92
N VAL A 543 -29.25 -2.35 22.99
CA VAL A 543 -29.05 -1.72 21.67
C VAL A 543 -30.01 -2.38 20.69
N ARG A 544 -31.01 -1.63 20.23
CA ARG A 544 -31.90 -2.02 19.14
C ARG A 544 -31.24 -1.66 17.81
N LEU A 545 -31.09 -2.66 16.94
CA LEU A 545 -30.66 -2.48 15.57
C LEU A 545 -31.81 -2.80 14.62
N ARG A 546 -32.07 -1.93 13.64
CA ARG A 546 -32.96 -2.22 12.50
C ARG A 546 -32.16 -2.21 11.20
N LEU A 547 -32.02 -3.38 10.59
CA LEU A 547 -31.05 -3.64 9.53
C LEU A 547 -31.69 -4.38 8.34
N ARG A 548 -31.08 -4.24 7.17
CA ARG A 548 -31.45 -4.99 5.96
C ARG A 548 -30.20 -5.23 5.11
N ALA A 549 -30.04 -6.46 4.61
CA ALA A 549 -29.01 -6.74 3.63
C ALA A 549 -29.47 -6.29 2.23
N PRO A 550 -28.56 -5.83 1.37
CA PRO A 550 -28.90 -5.44 0.00
C PRO A 550 -29.53 -6.61 -0.76
N ASP A 551 -30.39 -6.30 -1.71
CA ASP A 551 -30.95 -7.29 -2.64
C ASP A 551 -29.93 -7.55 -3.77
N MET A 552 -28.84 -8.21 -3.41
CA MET A 552 -27.71 -8.53 -4.29
C MET A 552 -27.37 -10.01 -4.15
N THR A 553 -26.87 -10.62 -5.22
CA THR A 553 -26.35 -11.99 -5.16
C THR A 553 -25.16 -12.06 -4.22
N MET A 554 -25.33 -12.75 -3.09
CA MET A 554 -24.27 -12.96 -2.10
C MET A 554 -23.59 -14.31 -2.33
N THR A 555 -22.28 -14.37 -2.13
CA THR A 555 -21.52 -15.62 -2.22
C THR A 555 -21.73 -16.53 -1.03
N ARG A 556 -22.10 -15.95 0.11
CA ARG A 556 -22.43 -16.62 1.38
C ARG A 556 -23.39 -15.72 2.17
N PRO A 557 -24.02 -16.23 3.24
CA PRO A 557 -24.86 -15.39 4.09
C PRO A 557 -24.11 -14.17 4.64
N LEU A 558 -24.77 -13.02 4.61
CA LEU A 558 -24.24 -11.78 5.19
C LEU A 558 -24.33 -11.87 6.72
N ILE A 559 -23.18 -12.05 7.36
CA ILE A 559 -23.03 -12.11 8.81
C ILE A 559 -22.59 -10.75 9.33
N LEU A 560 -23.36 -10.20 10.27
CA LEU A 560 -23.03 -9.02 11.03
C LEU A 560 -22.54 -9.40 12.44
N GLU A 561 -21.30 -9.04 12.73
CA GLU A 561 -20.74 -9.08 14.07
C GLU A 561 -21.00 -7.74 14.76
N THR A 562 -21.60 -7.79 15.96
CA THR A 562 -21.82 -6.61 16.78
C THR A 562 -21.00 -6.69 18.05
N ALA A 563 -20.14 -5.70 18.28
CA ALA A 563 -19.41 -5.55 19.51
C ALA A 563 -19.85 -4.29 20.27
N ILE A 564 -20.01 -4.40 21.60
CA ILE A 564 -20.36 -3.29 22.49
C ILE A 564 -19.23 -3.13 23.50
N ALA A 565 -18.72 -1.91 23.64
CA ALA A 565 -17.58 -1.58 24.50
C ALA A 565 -16.34 -2.46 24.25
N GLY A 566 -16.12 -2.89 23.00
CA GLY A 566 -15.01 -3.73 22.55
C GLY A 566 -15.22 -5.24 22.67
N ALA A 567 -16.28 -5.70 23.35
CA ALA A 567 -16.62 -7.11 23.48
C ALA A 567 -17.59 -7.53 22.37
N LEU A 568 -17.35 -8.68 21.71
CA LEU A 568 -18.30 -9.23 20.72
C LEU A 568 -19.49 -9.80 21.49
N VAL A 569 -20.69 -9.27 21.24
CA VAL A 569 -21.91 -9.61 21.99
C VAL A 569 -22.96 -10.32 21.14
N ASP A 570 -22.93 -10.12 19.82
CA ASP A 570 -23.84 -10.77 18.88
C ASP A 570 -23.14 -11.07 17.55
N ARG A 571 -23.58 -12.14 16.90
CA ARG A 571 -23.17 -12.51 15.54
C ARG A 571 -24.40 -13.11 14.86
N ARG A 572 -24.91 -12.42 13.84
CA ARG A 572 -26.21 -12.74 13.25
C ARG A 572 -26.19 -12.64 11.74
N GLU A 573 -26.93 -13.54 11.09
CA GLU A 573 -27.22 -13.46 9.67
C GLU A 573 -28.27 -12.37 9.40
N ILE A 574 -27.99 -11.50 8.43
CA ILE A 574 -28.91 -10.45 7.99
C ILE A 574 -29.56 -10.89 6.67
N PRO A 575 -30.87 -11.17 6.64
CA PRO A 575 -31.52 -11.68 5.45
C PRO A 575 -31.57 -10.62 4.32
N PRO A 576 -31.42 -11.03 3.06
CA PRO A 576 -31.59 -10.15 1.90
C PRO A 576 -33.02 -9.63 1.81
N GLY A 577 -33.17 -8.39 1.35
CA GLY A 577 -34.47 -7.84 0.94
C GLY A 577 -35.46 -7.53 2.07
N ARG A 578 -35.20 -7.93 3.32
CA ARG A 578 -36.12 -7.77 4.46
C ARG A 578 -35.49 -6.98 5.60
N TRP A 579 -36.25 -6.02 6.16
CA TRP A 579 -35.89 -5.37 7.41
C TRP A 579 -36.06 -6.32 8.59
N VAL A 580 -35.01 -6.46 9.39
CA VAL A 580 -35.01 -7.19 10.66
C VAL A 580 -34.68 -6.24 11.80
N SER A 581 -35.33 -6.43 12.94
CA SER A 581 -35.01 -5.70 14.17
C SER A 581 -34.67 -6.67 15.27
N TYR A 582 -33.64 -6.38 16.06
CA TYR A 582 -33.27 -7.18 17.22
C TYR A 582 -32.61 -6.33 18.29
N ASP A 583 -32.79 -6.77 19.54
CA ASP A 583 -32.32 -6.08 20.73
C ASP A 583 -31.13 -6.85 21.32
N ILE A 584 -30.02 -6.15 21.49
CA ILE A 584 -28.77 -6.72 22.00
C ILE A 584 -28.54 -6.22 23.43
N PRO A 585 -28.41 -7.09 24.43
CA PRO A 585 -28.29 -6.67 25.82
C PRO A 585 -26.92 -6.03 26.11
N GLY A 586 -26.92 -4.78 26.57
CA GLY A 586 -25.75 -4.06 27.08
C GLY A 586 -25.56 -4.28 28.59
N ARG A 587 -25.23 -5.51 29.00
CA ARG A 587 -25.37 -5.98 30.40
C ARG A 587 -24.52 -5.28 31.47
N ALA A 588 -23.33 -4.76 31.14
CA ALA A 588 -22.42 -4.20 32.14
C ALA A 588 -22.37 -2.68 32.08
N ALA A 589 -22.80 -1.97 33.15
CA ALA A 589 -22.65 -0.52 33.27
C ALA A 589 -21.22 -0.08 32.98
N SER A 590 -21.06 0.94 32.13
CA SER A 590 -19.76 1.53 31.83
C SER A 590 -19.53 2.73 32.74
N THR A 591 -18.29 2.92 33.20
CA THR A 591 -17.89 4.18 33.85
C THR A 591 -17.77 5.33 32.87
N ALA A 592 -17.64 5.04 31.57
CA ALA A 592 -17.67 6.06 30.52
C ALA A 592 -19.13 6.49 30.22
N PRO A 593 -19.37 7.76 29.88
CA PRO A 593 -20.71 8.29 29.63
C PRO A 593 -21.41 7.66 28.40
N PHE A 594 -20.64 6.99 27.54
CA PHE A 594 -21.11 6.29 26.36
C PHE A 594 -20.37 4.97 26.17
N ARG A 595 -20.89 4.11 25.29
CA ARG A 595 -20.29 2.87 24.83
C ARG A 595 -20.15 2.90 23.33
N ARG A 596 -19.02 2.39 22.85
CA ARG A 596 -18.78 2.15 21.43
C ARG A 596 -19.58 0.93 20.98
N VAL A 597 -20.26 1.04 19.84
CA VAL A 597 -20.93 -0.05 19.13
C VAL A 597 -20.24 -0.22 17.78
N ASP A 598 -19.56 -1.34 17.60
CA ASP A 598 -18.92 -1.74 16.35
C ASP A 598 -19.83 -2.72 15.59
N LEU A 599 -20.11 -2.41 14.33
CA LEU A 599 -20.86 -3.25 13.41
C LEU A 599 -19.92 -3.70 12.30
N ARG A 600 -19.65 -5.01 12.17
CA ARG A 600 -18.70 -5.55 11.17
C ARG A 600 -19.36 -6.60 10.30
N ALA A 601 -19.43 -6.34 9.00
CA ALA A 601 -19.94 -7.29 8.02
C ALA A 601 -18.81 -8.17 7.46
N ASN A 602 -19.11 -9.46 7.27
CA ASN A 602 -18.20 -10.39 6.61
C ASN A 602 -18.09 -10.14 5.09
N GLU A 603 -19.03 -9.42 4.48
CA GLU A 603 -19.02 -9.07 3.05
C GLU A 603 -19.31 -7.57 2.83
N TRP A 604 -18.91 -7.09 1.65
CA TRP A 604 -19.20 -5.73 1.19
C TRP A 604 -19.13 -5.70 -0.35
N TRP A 605 -19.74 -4.69 -0.94
CA TRP A 605 -19.84 -4.48 -2.38
C TRP A 605 -19.46 -3.05 -2.75
N MET A 606 -19.07 -2.83 -4.00
CA MET A 606 -18.90 -1.49 -4.55
C MET A 606 -20.19 -1.04 -5.24
N GLN A 607 -20.76 0.05 -4.75
CA GLN A 607 -21.88 0.71 -5.41
C GLN A 607 -21.37 1.91 -6.20
N GLU A 608 -21.80 2.02 -7.45
CA GLU A 608 -21.63 3.23 -8.24
C GLU A 608 -22.66 4.27 -7.84
N VAL A 609 -22.17 5.46 -7.50
CA VAL A 609 -22.98 6.61 -7.11
C VAL A 609 -22.61 7.78 -8.02
N PRO A 610 -23.60 8.50 -8.57
CA PRO A 610 -23.32 9.73 -9.30
C PRO A 610 -22.63 10.75 -8.38
N LEU A 611 -21.43 11.19 -8.76
CA LEU A 611 -20.70 12.28 -8.12
C LEU A 611 -20.44 13.38 -9.16
N GLY A 612 -21.43 14.26 -9.31
CA GLY A 612 -21.42 15.28 -10.36
C GLY A 612 -21.39 14.65 -11.76
N ARG A 613 -20.30 14.88 -12.50
CA ARG A 613 -20.11 14.32 -13.86
C ARG A 613 -19.37 12.97 -13.90
N ARG A 614 -18.91 12.46 -12.75
CA ARG A 614 -18.26 11.15 -12.64
C ARG A 614 -19.12 10.20 -11.85
N GLN A 615 -18.90 8.90 -12.03
CA GLN A 615 -19.37 7.90 -11.08
C GLN A 615 -18.30 7.73 -10.01
N ALA A 616 -18.67 7.90 -8.75
CA ALA A 616 -17.86 7.49 -7.63
C ALA A 616 -18.25 6.05 -7.26
N ARG A 617 -17.28 5.26 -6.81
CA ARG A 617 -17.56 3.94 -6.25
C ARG A 617 -17.44 4.04 -4.74
N ARG A 618 -18.45 3.61 -4.00
CA ARG A 618 -18.40 3.56 -2.54
C ARG A 618 -18.60 2.13 -2.03
N PRO A 619 -17.88 1.72 -0.98
CA PRO A 619 -18.07 0.42 -0.36
C PRO A 619 -19.37 0.42 0.48
N ILE A 620 -20.23 -0.55 0.26
CA ILE A 620 -21.48 -0.75 1.02
C ILE A 620 -21.56 -2.18 1.55
N ALA A 621 -22.17 -2.40 2.70
CA ALA A 621 -22.40 -3.74 3.25
C ALA A 621 -23.84 -3.95 3.72
N VAL A 622 -24.29 -3.21 4.74
CA VAL A 622 -25.64 -3.35 5.32
C VAL A 622 -26.36 -2.00 5.30
N MET A 623 -27.68 -2.03 5.11
CA MET A 623 -28.56 -0.87 5.29
C MET A 623 -28.95 -0.79 6.77
N VAL A 624 -28.65 0.34 7.41
CA VAL A 624 -28.93 0.58 8.84
C VAL A 624 -29.99 1.67 8.97
N ALA A 625 -31.21 1.27 9.34
CA ALA A 625 -32.34 2.20 9.53
C ALA A 625 -32.33 2.83 10.92
N GLU A 626 -31.99 2.05 11.95
CA GLU A 626 -32.04 2.50 13.34
C GLU A 626 -30.91 1.85 14.14
N VAL A 627 -30.23 2.67 14.94
CA VAL A 627 -29.42 2.23 16.08
C VAL A 627 -29.92 3.01 17.28
N ARG A 628 -30.66 2.34 18.17
CA ARG A 628 -31.32 2.99 19.30
C ARG A 628 -30.95 2.32 20.60
N TRP A 629 -30.68 3.13 21.61
CA TRP A 629 -30.54 2.67 22.98
C TRP A 629 -31.89 2.62 23.68
N ILE A 630 -32.15 1.51 24.37
CA ILE A 630 -33.34 1.30 25.19
C ILE A 630 -32.87 1.10 26.64
N PRO A 631 -33.00 2.11 27.51
CA PRO A 631 -32.69 1.99 28.93
C PRO A 631 -33.41 0.78 29.55
N LEU A 632 -32.76 0.09 30.49
CA LEU A 632 -33.37 -1.05 31.18
C LEU A 632 -34.68 -0.66 31.90
N ALA A 633 -34.79 0.58 32.37
CA ALA A 633 -36.00 1.13 32.99
C ALA A 633 -37.20 1.23 32.04
N ASP A 634 -36.97 1.27 30.73
CA ASP A 634 -38.02 1.39 29.71
C ASP A 634 -38.49 0.03 29.19
N VAL A 635 -37.84 -1.07 29.61
CA VAL A 635 -38.22 -2.44 29.25
C VAL A 635 -39.32 -2.89 30.20
N ARG A 636 -40.56 -2.75 29.76
CA ARG A 636 -41.76 -3.23 30.46
C ARG A 636 -42.20 -4.60 29.98
#